data_AF-A0A6S6RRZ4-F1
#
_entry.id   AF-A0A6S6RRZ4-F1
#
_cell.length_a   1.000
_cell.length_b   1.000
_cell.length_c   1.000
_cell.angle_alpha   90.00
_cell.angle_beta   90.00
_cell.angle_gamma   90.00
#
_symmetry.space_group_name_H-M   'P 1'
#
loop_
_entity.id
_entity.type
_entity.pdbx_description
1 polymer ?
#
loop_
_entity_poly.entity_id
_entity_poly.type
_entity_poly.pdbx_seq_one_letter_code
_entity_poly.pdbx_strand_id
1 'polypeptide(L)' 'MSSKLSRPAICDDESDSPQAITRDYTLDIHDEQGKAPLLSVFRGKLTTYRKLAEHAIDKLAHYYSNAGKAWTK' A
#
# COMPACT_ATOMS: atom_id res chain seq x y z
N MET A 1 -47.84 4.97 -15.49
CA MET A 1 -46.80 5.03 -14.44
C MET A 1 -45.79 3.92 -14.69
N SER A 2 -44.71 4.20 -15.43
CA SER A 2 -43.54 3.32 -15.50
C SER A 2 -42.30 4.17 -15.39
N SER A 3 -42.00 4.53 -14.15
CA SER A 3 -40.74 5.14 -13.74
C SER A 3 -39.75 4.00 -13.50
N LYS A 4 -38.73 3.84 -14.35
CA LYS A 4 -37.42 3.36 -13.91
C LYS A 4 -36.36 3.53 -14.99
N LEU A 5 -35.53 4.53 -14.72
CA LEU A 5 -34.07 4.45 -14.76
C LEU A 5 -33.44 4.45 -16.16
N SER A 6 -33.41 5.64 -16.78
CA SER A 6 -32.21 6.05 -17.52
C SER A 6 -31.02 5.85 -16.60
N ARG A 7 -30.24 4.80 -16.84
CA ARG A 7 -28.86 4.74 -16.36
C ARG A 7 -28.14 5.86 -17.10
N PRO A 8 -27.68 6.93 -16.45
CA PRO A 8 -26.76 7.83 -17.13
C PRO A 8 -25.50 6.98 -17.37
N ALA A 9 -25.25 6.71 -18.65
CA ALA A 9 -23.96 6.29 -19.12
C ALA A 9 -23.00 7.41 -18.71
N ILE A 10 -22.32 7.22 -17.58
CA ILE A 10 -21.09 7.95 -17.32
C ILE A 10 -20.01 7.29 -18.19
N CYS A 11 -20.17 7.50 -19.50
CA CYS A 11 -19.06 7.55 -20.43
C CYS A 11 -18.36 8.88 -20.14
N ASP A 12 -17.62 8.90 -19.04
CA ASP A 12 -16.45 9.75 -18.86
C ASP A 12 -15.28 8.76 -18.77
N ASP A 13 -15.12 7.99 -19.86
CA ASP A 13 -13.94 7.16 -20.12
C ASP A 13 -12.86 8.05 -20.73
N GLU A 14 -12.47 9.08 -19.97
CA GLU A 14 -11.22 9.83 -20.18
C GLU A 14 -10.24 9.39 -19.08
N SER A 15 -10.08 8.08 -18.92
CA SER A 15 -8.96 7.48 -18.21
C SER A 15 -8.50 6.25 -18.97
N ASP A 16 -7.94 6.57 -20.12
CA ASP A 16 -7.01 5.77 -20.88
C ASP A 16 -6.12 4.94 -19.92
N SER A 17 -6.27 3.61 -20.00
CA SER A 17 -5.52 2.57 -19.27
C SER A 17 -5.95 2.20 -17.82
N PRO A 18 -7.03 1.41 -17.66
CA PRO A 18 -7.34 0.70 -16.40
C PRO A 18 -6.31 -0.39 -16.01
N GLN A 19 -5.28 -0.62 -16.83
CA GLN A 19 -4.23 -1.63 -16.61
C GLN A 19 -3.05 -1.12 -15.77
N ALA A 20 -2.94 0.20 -15.53
CA ALA A 20 -1.85 0.82 -14.78
C ALA A 20 -2.23 1.14 -13.32
N ILE A 21 -3.32 0.56 -12.79
CA ILE A 21 -3.54 0.54 -11.34
C ILE A 21 -2.53 -0.45 -10.76
N THR A 22 -1.34 0.06 -10.43
CA THR A 22 -0.30 -0.66 -9.71
C THR A 22 -0.92 -1.22 -8.44
N ARG A 23 -1.13 -2.54 -8.43
CA ARG A 23 -1.55 -3.31 -7.25
C ARG A 23 -0.37 -3.48 -6.27
N ASP A 24 0.64 -2.64 -6.42
CA ASP A 24 1.81 -2.52 -5.58
C ASP A 24 1.42 -1.95 -4.22
N TYR A 25 2.19 -2.36 -3.22
CA TYR A 25 2.09 -1.82 -1.88
C TYR A 25 2.99 -0.59 -1.77
N THR A 26 2.57 0.37 -0.96
CA THR A 26 3.37 1.55 -0.63
C THR A 26 3.62 1.55 0.87
N LEU A 27 4.89 1.76 1.25
CA LEU A 27 5.35 1.81 2.63
C LEU A 27 5.84 3.22 2.92
N ASP A 28 5.08 3.95 3.71
CA ASP A 28 5.44 5.28 4.19
C ASP A 28 5.99 5.16 5.62
N ILE A 29 7.10 5.84 5.88
CA ILE A 29 7.70 5.87 7.21
C ILE A 29 7.90 7.33 7.61
N HIS A 30 7.36 7.69 8.75
CA HIS A 30 7.46 9.01 9.33
C HIS A 30 8.11 8.90 10.70
N ASP A 31 9.11 9.72 10.98
CA ASP A 31 9.73 9.79 12.29
C ASP A 31 9.79 11.23 12.77
N GLU A 32 9.68 11.42 14.09
CA GLU A 32 9.88 12.72 14.71
C GLU A 32 11.25 12.76 15.37
N GLN A 33 12.19 13.49 14.76
CA GLN A 33 13.55 13.68 15.26
C GLN A 33 14.32 12.36 15.48
N GLY A 34 14.13 11.38 14.59
CA GLY A 34 14.79 10.08 14.67
C GLY A 34 14.28 9.18 15.81
N LYS A 35 13.16 9.54 16.45
CA LYS A 35 12.53 8.78 17.54
C LYS A 35 11.09 8.44 17.17
N ALA A 36 10.65 7.25 17.60
CA ALA A 36 9.31 6.71 17.37
C ALA A 36 8.89 6.67 15.88
N PRO A 37 9.44 5.75 15.07
CA PRO A 37 9.04 5.61 13.68
C PRO A 37 7.59 5.13 13.56
N LEU A 38 6.77 5.90 12.87
CA LEU A 38 5.43 5.54 12.42
C LEU A 38 5.52 4.95 11.01
N LEU A 39 5.20 3.68 10.87
CA LEU A 39 5.14 3.01 9.57
C LEU A 39 3.68 2.84 9.13
N SER A 40 3.35 3.42 7.97
CA SER A 40 2.02 3.32 7.35
C SER A 40 2.10 2.46 6.08
N VAL A 41 1.21 1.47 5.99
CA VAL A 41 1.12 0.56 4.84
C VAL A 41 -0.13 0.89 4.04
N PHE A 42 0.06 1.20 2.76
CA PHE A 42 -1.04 1.43 1.82
C PHE A 42 -1.06 0.33 0.77
N ARG A 43 -2.25 -0.24 0.50
CA ARG A 43 -2.46 -1.42 -0.36
C ARG A 43 -1.68 -2.65 0.17
N GLY A 44 -1.40 -3.60 -0.72
CA GLY A 44 -0.82 -4.90 -0.39
C GLY A 44 -1.83 -6.03 -0.59
N LYS A 45 -1.53 -6.91 -1.54
CA LYS A 45 -2.29 -8.16 -1.69
C LYS A 45 -1.87 -9.13 -0.60
N LEU A 46 -2.80 -9.99 -0.19
CA LEU A 46 -2.51 -11.07 0.75
C LEU A 46 -1.35 -11.95 0.25
N THR A 47 -1.18 -12.13 -1.06
CA THR A 47 -0.08 -12.93 -1.63
C THR A 47 1.30 -12.26 -1.53
N THR A 48 1.37 -10.94 -1.32
CA THR A 48 2.62 -10.17 -1.22
C THR A 48 2.97 -9.75 0.20
N TYR A 49 2.15 -10.14 1.19
CA TYR A 49 2.28 -9.72 2.59
C TYR A 49 3.67 -10.00 3.17
N ARG A 50 4.28 -11.13 2.79
CA ARG A 50 5.57 -11.57 3.33
C ARG A 50 6.72 -10.65 2.90
N LYS A 51 6.82 -10.37 1.59
CA LYS A 51 7.82 -9.42 1.04
C LYS A 51 7.60 -8.00 1.55
N LEU A 52 6.33 -7.60 1.70
CA LEU A 52 5.97 -6.31 2.28
C LEU A 52 6.45 -6.20 3.73
N ALA A 53 6.22 -7.24 4.54
CA ALA A 53 6.66 -7.27 5.93
C ALA A 53 8.19 -7.22 6.05
N GLU A 54 8.93 -7.92 5.19
CA GLU A 54 10.39 -7.83 5.12
C GLU A 54 10.84 -6.39 4.83
N HIS A 55 10.28 -5.76 3.80
CA HIS A 55 10.60 -4.37 3.46
C HIS A 55 10.23 -3.37 4.58
N ALA A 56 9.14 -3.62 5.31
CA ALA A 56 8.72 -2.78 6.43
C ALA A 56 9.68 -2.91 7.62
N ILE A 57 10.10 -4.14 7.94
CA ILE A 57 11.06 -4.39 9.02
C ILE A 57 12.43 -3.85 8.65
N ASP A 58 12.88 -3.95 7.40
CA ASP A 58 14.15 -3.35 6.97
C ASP A 58 14.14 -1.83 7.15
N LYS A 59 13.02 -1.16 6.86
CA LYS A 59 12.86 0.28 7.14
C LYS A 59 12.92 0.58 8.64
N LEU A 60 12.26 -0.24 9.47
CA LEU A 60 12.25 -0.08 10.92
C LEU A 60 13.59 -0.43 11.58
N ALA A 61 14.37 -1.37 11.02
CA ALA A 61 15.65 -1.81 11.56
C ALA A 61 16.66 -0.66 11.70
N HIS A 62 16.55 0.38 10.86
CA HIS A 62 17.37 1.59 10.96
C HIS A 62 17.19 2.34 12.29
N TYR A 63 16.01 2.22 12.92
CA TYR A 63 15.69 2.88 14.20
C TYR A 63 16.00 1.98 15.41
N TYR A 64 16.17 0.67 15.20
CA TYR A 64 16.44 -0.30 16.26
C TYR A 64 17.83 -0.92 16.07
N SER A 65 18.83 -0.41 16.79
CA SER A 65 20.22 -0.91 16.71
C SER A 65 20.39 -2.39 17.09
N ASN A 66 19.38 -3.01 17.71
CA ASN A 66 19.36 -4.44 18.08
C ASN A 66 18.32 -5.25 17.29
N ALA A 67 17.86 -4.76 16.13
CA ALA A 67 16.97 -5.52 15.26
C ALA A 67 17.69 -6.75 14.70
N GLY A 68 17.11 -7.93 14.91
CA GLY A 68 17.59 -9.18 14.32
C GLY A 68 17.41 -9.19 12.80
N LYS A 69 18.20 -10.02 12.09
CA LYS A 69 18.05 -10.20 10.63
C LYS A 69 16.67 -10.77 10.28
N ALA A 70 16.23 -10.51 9.04
CA ALA A 70 15.04 -11.13 8.48
C ALA A 70 15.10 -12.66 8.63
N TRP A 71 14.10 -13.23 9.29
CA TRP A 71 14.02 -14.67 9.61
C TRP A 71 12.90 -15.38 8.83
N THR A 72 12.01 -14.61 8.22
CA THR A 72 10.96 -15.09 7.33
C THR A 72 11.55 -15.38 5.96
N LYS A 73 11.02 -16.40 5.25
CA LYS A 73 11.55 -16.90 3.96
C LYS A 73 10.48 -16.98 2.89
#